data_AF-A0A088B4P6-F1
#
_entry.id   AF-A0A088B4P6-F1
#
_cell.length_a   1.000
_cell.length_b   1.000
_cell.length_c   1.000
_cell.angle_alpha   90.00
_cell.angle_beta   90.00
_cell.angle_gamma   90.00
#
_symmetry.space_group_name_H-M   'P 1'
#
loop_
_entity.id
_entity.type
_entity.pdbx_description
1 polymer ?
#
loop_
_entity_poly.entity_id
_entity_poly.type
_entity_poly.pdbx_seq_one_letter_code
_entity_poly.pdbx_strand_id
1 'polypeptide(L)'
;ESQQLVLQKKHVRWLNQGTTDDGEDFKWQHLAKSGVIEMLDAEEEETVMICMTPEDLDTPRLQPRTQSSSKNDANDPDFDPAARLKPTLGKSAPHVWNHCEIHPSMILGICASIIPFPDHNQS
;
A
#
# COMPACT_ATOMS: atom_id res chain seq x y z
N GLU A 1 12.01 -13.78 -2.10
CA GLU A 1 10.57 -13.43 -2.25
C GLU A 1 10.48 -12.10 -2.98
N SER A 2 9.67 -11.98 -4.04
CA SER A 2 9.83 -10.94 -5.08
C SER A 2 9.33 -9.53 -4.72
N GLN A 3 9.00 -9.26 -3.45
CA GLN A 3 8.39 -8.00 -2.96
C GLN A 3 7.20 -7.52 -3.82
N GLN A 4 6.39 -8.43 -4.34
CA GLN A 4 5.21 -8.14 -5.15
C GLN A 4 3.95 -8.40 -4.33
N LEU A 5 2.93 -7.57 -4.55
CA LEU A 5 1.60 -7.85 -4.01
C LEU A 5 1.04 -9.15 -4.59
N VAL A 6 0.45 -9.96 -3.71
CA VAL A 6 -0.33 -11.13 -4.10
C VAL A 6 -1.63 -10.70 -4.80
N LEU A 7 -2.18 -9.54 -4.43
CA LEU A 7 -3.33 -8.94 -5.10
C LEU A 7 -2.97 -8.55 -6.55
N GLN A 8 -3.71 -9.11 -7.51
CA GLN A 8 -3.55 -8.85 -8.93
C GLN A 8 -4.81 -8.23 -9.53
N LYS A 9 -4.68 -7.56 -10.68
CA LYS A 9 -5.82 -6.96 -11.41
C LYS A 9 -6.95 -7.95 -11.71
N LYS A 10 -6.63 -9.24 -11.90
CA LYS A 10 -7.65 -10.29 -12.09
C LYS A 10 -8.55 -10.47 -10.86
N HIS A 11 -8.00 -10.38 -9.65
CA HIS A 11 -8.77 -10.50 -8.40
C HIS A 11 -9.75 -9.33 -8.24
N VAL A 12 -9.31 -8.12 -8.58
CA VAL A 12 -10.17 -6.92 -8.60
C VAL A 12 -11.30 -7.08 -9.62
N ARG A 13 -10.98 -7.59 -10.82
CA ARG A 13 -11.98 -7.88 -11.86
C ARG A 13 -13.04 -8.86 -11.34
N TRP A 14 -12.62 -9.97 -10.74
CA TRP A 14 -13.55 -10.97 -10.20
C TRP A 14 -14.42 -10.41 -9.08
N LEU A 15 -13.86 -9.57 -8.20
CA LEU A 15 -14.62 -8.94 -7.12
C LEU A 15 -15.69 -7.98 -7.67
N ASN A 16 -15.37 -7.20 -8.70
CA ASN A 16 -16.32 -6.28 -9.34
C ASN A 16 -17.43 -7.02 -10.11
N GLN A 17 -17.10 -8.15 -10.73
CA GLN A 17 -18.06 -8.97 -11.47
C GLN A 17 -18.90 -9.87 -10.54
N GLY A 18 -18.37 -10.17 -9.34
CA GLY A 18 -18.97 -11.10 -8.39
C GLY A 18 -18.71 -12.57 -8.72
N THR A 19 -18.01 -12.88 -9.82
CA THR A 19 -17.71 -14.24 -10.29
C THR A 19 -16.29 -14.37 -10.84
N THR A 20 -15.75 -15.58 -10.84
CA THR A 20 -14.49 -15.93 -11.52
C THR A 20 -14.71 -16.17 -13.01
N ASP A 21 -13.62 -16.43 -13.75
CA ASP A 21 -13.66 -16.75 -15.18
C ASP A 21 -14.39 -18.09 -15.46
N ASP A 22 -14.44 -18.96 -14.46
CA ASP A 22 -15.10 -20.27 -14.51
C ASP A 22 -16.59 -20.20 -14.11
N GLY A 23 -17.09 -19.01 -13.73
CA GLY A 23 -18.48 -18.79 -13.32
C GLY A 23 -18.76 -19.03 -11.83
N GLU A 24 -17.73 -19.25 -11.01
CA GLU A 24 -17.87 -19.45 -9.57
C GLU A 24 -18.01 -18.11 -8.83
N ASP A 25 -18.81 -18.06 -7.76
CA ASP A 25 -18.99 -16.85 -6.95
C ASP A 25 -17.66 -16.38 -6.34
N PHE A 26 -17.33 -15.10 -6.51
CA PHE A 26 -16.13 -14.48 -5.95
C PHE A 26 -16.48 -13.23 -5.13
N LYS A 27 -16.12 -13.25 -3.84
CA LYS A 27 -16.47 -12.24 -2.84
C LYS A 27 -15.31 -12.02 -1.89
N TRP A 28 -15.40 -11.04 -0.99
CA TRP A 28 -14.38 -10.73 0.03
C TRP A 28 -13.83 -11.96 0.77
N GLN A 29 -14.73 -12.86 1.20
CA GLN A 29 -14.33 -14.08 1.92
C GLN A 29 -13.38 -14.98 1.10
N HIS A 30 -13.49 -14.97 -0.23
CA HIS A 30 -12.60 -15.71 -1.11
C HIS A 30 -11.21 -15.10 -1.18
N LEU A 31 -11.07 -13.77 -1.06
CA LEU A 31 -9.75 -13.12 -0.94
C LEU A 31 -9.03 -13.56 0.33
N ALA A 32 -9.75 -13.62 1.46
CA ALA A 32 -9.18 -14.08 2.73
C ALA A 32 -8.80 -15.56 2.66
N LYS A 33 -9.71 -16.42 2.17
CA LYS A 33 -9.45 -17.87 2.05
C LYS A 33 -8.31 -18.22 1.09
N SER A 34 -8.10 -17.42 0.04
CA SER A 34 -7.01 -17.62 -0.92
C SER A 34 -5.68 -17.01 -0.47
N GLY A 35 -5.63 -16.37 0.72
CA GLY A 35 -4.43 -15.74 1.25
C GLY A 35 -4.01 -14.47 0.50
N VAL A 36 -4.94 -13.85 -0.24
CA VAL A 36 -4.67 -12.57 -0.93
C VAL A 36 -4.70 -11.40 0.06
N ILE A 37 -5.54 -11.52 1.09
CA ILE A 37 -5.61 -10.60 2.22
C ILE A 37 -5.50 -11.40 3.52
N GLU A 38 -4.98 -10.74 4.55
CA GLU A 38 -4.83 -11.29 5.88
C GLU A 38 -5.39 -10.30 6.90
N MET A 39 -5.99 -10.83 7.96
CA MET A 39 -6.46 -10.01 9.09
C MET A 39 -5.41 -10.11 10.17
N LEU A 40 -4.83 -8.96 10.51
CA LEU A 40 -3.80 -8.83 11.53
C LEU A 40 -4.43 -8.33 12.82
N ASP A 41 -4.05 -8.94 13.94
CA ASP A 41 -4.33 -8.38 15.25
C ASP A 41 -3.23 -7.41 15.72
N ALA A 42 -3.44 -6.79 16.88
CA ALA A 42 -2.51 -5.80 17.42
C ALA A 42 -1.18 -6.40 17.89
N GLU A 43 -1.14 -7.67 18.28
CA GLU A 43 0.11 -8.34 18.69
C GLU A 43 0.96 -8.67 17.46
N GLU A 44 0.33 -9.14 16.39
CA GLU A 44 0.98 -9.42 15.11
C GLU A 44 1.55 -8.13 14.47
N GLU A 45 0.83 -7.00 14.58
CA GLU A 45 1.26 -5.69 14.06
C GLU A 45 2.65 -5.27 14.58
N GLU A 46 3.02 -5.64 15.81
CA GLU A 46 4.33 -5.29 16.38
C GLU A 46 5.52 -5.96 15.66
N THR A 47 5.26 -7.03 14.91
CA THR A 47 6.31 -7.88 14.30
C THR A 47 6.33 -7.84 12.77
N VAL A 48 5.25 -7.35 12.16
CA VAL A 48 5.12 -7.24 10.70
C VAL A 48 5.62 -5.89 10.18
N MET A 49 6.06 -5.88 8.92
CA MET A 49 6.43 -4.66 8.23
C MET A 49 5.37 -4.34 7.17
N ILE A 50 4.66 -3.22 7.35
CA ILE A 50 3.57 -2.77 6.47
C ILE A 50 4.03 -1.59 5.62
N CYS A 51 3.99 -1.71 4.30
CA CYS A 51 4.17 -0.55 3.42
C CYS A 51 2.86 0.24 3.29
N MET A 52 2.95 1.56 3.19
CA MET A 52 1.79 2.46 3.16
C MET A 52 1.16 2.56 1.78
N THR A 53 1.99 2.45 0.73
CA THR A 53 1.56 2.50 -0.67
C THR A 53 2.26 1.42 -1.48
N PRO A 54 1.62 0.87 -2.52
CA PRO A 54 2.23 -0.18 -3.35
C PRO A 54 3.50 0.32 -4.05
N GLU A 55 3.63 1.62 -4.32
CA GLU A 55 4.85 2.20 -4.90
C GLU A 55 6.06 2.11 -3.95
N ASP A 56 5.83 1.98 -2.64
CA ASP A 56 6.91 1.85 -1.67
C ASP A 56 7.63 0.49 -1.81
N LEU A 57 7.00 -0.52 -2.44
CA LEU A 57 7.61 -1.83 -2.75
C LEU A 57 8.69 -1.75 -3.84
N ASP A 58 8.72 -0.68 -4.64
CA ASP A 58 9.75 -0.49 -5.67
C ASP A 58 11.04 0.11 -5.10
N THR A 59 10.97 0.72 -3.92
CA THR A 59 12.12 1.38 -3.27
C THR A 59 13.22 0.39 -2.83
N PRO A 60 12.90 -0.76 -2.20
CA PRO A 60 13.92 -1.74 -1.83
C PRO A 60 14.54 -2.44 -3.05
N ARG A 61 13.82 -2.51 -4.18
CA ARG A 61 14.31 -3.12 -5.43
C ARG A 61 15.41 -2.28 -6.10
N LEU A 62 15.37 -0.96 -5.92
CA LEU A 62 16.31 -0.01 -6.51
C LEU A 62 17.53 0.29 -5.61
N GLN A 63 17.61 -0.34 -4.43
CA GLN A 63 18.71 -0.15 -3.48
C GLN A 63 19.90 -1.14 -3.56
N PRO A 64 20.37 -1.66 -4.71
CA PRO A 64 21.79 -1.97 -4.83
C PRO A 64 22.57 -0.65 -5.05
N ARG A 65 23.06 -0.05 -3.97
CA ARG A 65 24.30 0.78 -3.92
C ARG A 65 24.36 2.17 -4.58
N THR A 66 23.32 2.74 -5.19
CA THR A 66 23.43 4.12 -5.74
C THR A 66 22.45 5.08 -5.10
N GLN A 67 23.02 6.01 -4.32
CA GLN A 67 22.55 7.36 -3.97
C GLN A 67 21.03 7.61 -4.04
N SER A 68 20.43 7.80 -2.86
CA SER A 68 19.34 8.75 -2.57
C SER A 68 18.80 9.53 -3.78
N SER A 69 17.91 8.92 -4.55
CA SER A 69 16.92 9.67 -5.32
C SER A 69 15.88 10.16 -4.32
N SER A 70 16.23 11.22 -3.59
CA SER A 70 15.21 12.07 -2.99
C SER A 70 14.26 12.43 -4.13
N LYS A 71 12.99 12.04 -4.08
CA LYS A 71 11.93 12.53 -4.98
C LYS A 71 11.67 14.04 -4.86
N ASN A 72 12.64 14.77 -4.31
CA ASN A 72 12.66 16.21 -4.09
C ASN A 72 13.80 16.88 -4.91
N ASP A 73 14.46 16.15 -5.82
CA ASP A 73 15.35 16.81 -6.77
C ASP A 73 14.47 17.54 -7.78
N ALA A 74 14.50 18.87 -7.75
CA ALA A 74 13.71 19.72 -8.64
C ALA A 74 14.02 19.52 -10.14
N ASN A 75 15.04 18.71 -10.46
CA ASN A 75 15.44 18.33 -11.80
C ASN A 75 14.87 16.97 -12.28
N ASP A 76 14.13 16.25 -11.43
CA ASP A 76 13.46 15.01 -11.84
C ASP A 76 12.26 15.33 -12.75
N PRO A 77 12.17 14.75 -13.97
CA PRO A 77 11.04 15.00 -14.88
C PRO A 77 9.68 14.58 -14.31
N ASP A 78 9.64 13.71 -13.30
CA ASP A 78 8.41 13.29 -12.60
C ASP A 78 8.16 14.11 -11.31
N PHE A 79 8.91 15.20 -11.07
CA PHE A 79 8.73 16.06 -9.89
C PHE A 79 7.43 16.87 -9.97
N ASP A 80 6.47 16.54 -9.10
CA ASP A 80 5.25 17.31 -8.90
C ASP A 80 5.37 18.20 -7.64
N PRO A 81 5.46 19.54 -7.78
CA PRO A 81 5.57 20.45 -6.64
C PRO A 81 4.31 20.52 -5.77
N ALA A 82 3.15 20.06 -6.26
CA ALA A 82 1.90 20.01 -5.51
C ALA A 82 1.69 18.67 -4.79
N ALA A 83 2.53 17.66 -5.04
CA ALA A 83 2.41 16.36 -4.42
C ALA A 83 2.71 16.41 -2.92
N ARG A 84 2.02 15.55 -2.16
CA ARG A 84 2.32 15.35 -0.74
C ARG A 84 3.75 14.85 -0.58
N LEU A 85 4.52 15.50 0.29
CA LEU A 85 5.87 15.06 0.64
C LEU A 85 5.82 13.66 1.29
N LYS A 86 6.40 12.66 0.61
CA LYS A 86 6.59 11.32 1.18
C LYS A 86 7.85 11.31 2.06
N PRO A 87 7.82 10.71 3.25
CA PRO A 87 9.01 10.60 4.09
C PRO A 87 10.08 9.74 3.41
N THR A 88 11.31 10.27 3.31
CA THR A 88 12.45 9.52 2.78
C THR A 88 12.95 8.54 3.83
N LEU A 89 12.66 7.26 3.63
CA LEU A 89 12.99 6.21 4.60
C LEU A 89 14.50 5.90 4.72
N GLY A 90 15.31 6.43 3.80
CA GLY A 90 16.77 6.49 3.90
C GLY A 90 17.43 5.12 4.16
N LYS A 91 18.45 5.11 5.04
CA LYS A 91 19.14 3.89 5.49
C LYS A 91 18.35 3.08 6.51
N SER A 92 17.23 3.61 7.00
CA SER A 92 16.33 2.97 7.97
C SER A 92 15.16 2.26 7.30
N ALA A 93 15.12 2.23 5.96
CA ALA A 93 14.10 1.48 5.23
C ALA A 93 14.24 -0.02 5.52
N PRO A 94 13.14 -0.72 5.86
CA PRO A 94 13.19 -2.16 6.00
C PRO A 94 13.54 -2.79 4.66
N HIS A 95 14.39 -3.82 4.69
CA HIS A 95 14.81 -4.53 3.49
C HIS A 95 13.71 -5.41 2.90
N VAL A 96 12.68 -5.73 3.69
CA VAL A 96 11.57 -6.61 3.32
C VAL A 96 10.28 -6.06 3.93
N TRP A 97 9.22 -6.03 3.12
CA TRP A 97 7.85 -5.76 3.52
C TRP A 97 7.06 -7.07 3.48
N ASN A 98 6.23 -7.31 4.50
CA ASN A 98 5.40 -8.51 4.59
C ASN A 98 3.97 -8.22 4.12
N HIS A 99 3.48 -7.02 4.42
CA HIS A 99 2.12 -6.59 4.14
C HIS A 99 2.09 -5.21 3.49
N CYS A 100 0.96 -4.87 2.91
CA CYS A 100 0.68 -3.55 2.35
C CYS A 100 -0.66 -3.07 2.87
N GLU A 101 -0.69 -1.84 3.34
CA GLU A 101 -1.92 -1.16 3.73
C GLU A 101 -2.86 -1.07 2.52
N ILE A 102 -4.17 -1.27 2.74
CA ILE A 102 -5.17 -1.19 1.65
C ILE A 102 -5.34 0.27 1.24
N HIS A 103 -5.54 1.15 2.21
CA HIS A 103 -5.59 2.58 1.99
C HIS A 103 -5.46 3.36 3.32
N PRO A 104 -4.55 4.35 3.44
CA PRO A 104 -4.33 5.07 4.71
C PRO A 104 -5.58 5.73 5.31
N SER A 105 -6.57 6.10 4.49
CA SER A 105 -7.84 6.68 4.98
C SER A 105 -8.71 5.70 5.78
N MET A 106 -8.43 4.39 5.76
CA MET A 106 -9.17 3.40 6.55
C MET A 106 -8.94 3.53 8.06
N ILE A 107 -7.93 4.31 8.50
CA ILE A 107 -7.75 4.66 9.91
C ILE A 107 -8.84 5.61 10.44
N LEU A 108 -9.57 6.29 9.54
CA LEU A 108 -10.57 7.28 9.92
C LEU A 108 -11.86 6.59 10.38
N GLY A 109 -12.37 7.01 11.55
CA GLY A 109 -13.70 6.62 12.01
C GLY A 109 -14.84 7.24 11.19
N ILE A 110 -16.07 6.78 11.42
CA ILE A 110 -17.28 7.15 10.66
C ILE A 110 -17.49 8.67 10.55
N CYS A 111 -17.27 9.42 11.64
CA CYS A 111 -17.44 10.88 11.62
C CYS A 111 -16.29 11.61 10.92
N ALA A 112 -15.07 11.06 10.97
CA ALA A 112 -13.92 11.68 10.33
C ALA A 112 -13.91 11.43 8.81
N SER A 113 -14.50 10.31 8.35
CA SER A 113 -14.54 9.96 6.92
C SER A 113 -15.47 10.85 6.07
N ILE A 114 -16.33 11.66 6.70
CA ILE A 114 -17.19 12.63 6.01
C ILE A 114 -16.56 14.03 5.92
N ILE A 115 -15.43 14.27 6.58
CA ILE A 115 -14.74 15.55 6.56
C ILE A 115 -13.96 15.66 5.23
N PRO A 116 -14.20 16.67 4.39
CA PRO A 116 -13.41 16.86 3.18
C PRO A 116 -11.97 17.27 3.54
N PHE A 117 -10.99 16.62 2.91
CA PHE A 117 -9.55 16.87 3.12
C PHE A 117 -9.15 16.90 4.61
N PRO A 118 -9.43 15.83 5.38
CA PRO A 118 -9.20 15.82 6.82
C PRO A 118 -7.72 15.96 7.18
N ASP A 119 -6.82 15.56 6.29
CA ASP A 119 -5.37 15.68 6.40
C ASP A 119 -4.82 17.10 6.17
N HIS A 120 -5.68 18.02 5.72
CA HIS A 120 -5.35 19.44 5.51
C HIS A 120 -5.94 20.36 6.58
N ASN A 121 -6.63 19.80 7.58
CA ASN A 121 -7.26 20.56 8.64
C ASN A 121 -6.38 20.60 9.91
N GLN A 122 -6.61 21.60 10.76
CA GLN A 122 -5.96 21.66 12.06
C GLN A 122 -6.51 20.56 12.97
N SER A 123 -5.59 19.78 13.58
CA SER A 123 -5.90 18.77 14.61
C SER A 123 -6.18 19.39 15.96
#